data_AF-A0A965P7F1-F1
#
_entry.id   AF-A0A965P7F1-F1
#
_cell.length_a   1.000
_cell.length_b   1.000
_cell.length_c   1.000
_cell.angle_alpha   90.00
_cell.angle_beta   90.00
_cell.angle_gamma   90.00
#
_symmetry.space_group_name_H-M   'P 1'
#
loop_
_entity.id
_entity.type
_entity.pdbx_description
1 polymer ?
#
loop_
_entity_poly.entity_id
_entity_poly.type
_entity_poly.pdbx_seq_one_letter_code
_entity_poly.pdbx_strand_id
1 'polypeptide(L)'
;MPSPRKSAEEIQANKELANQKRKLRRLWSYSDLSFGEVCEEIGMDAASLIAYAKSIGLQDRVEPLVFIPTPEQIRVAAAEIRAGWTEAERECRLGAGVFARMNNATEPHNDDSRTASCDGRKRGQTFPENRRSRD
;
A
#
# COMPACT_ATOMS: atom_id res chain seq x y z
N MET A 1 15.47 -12.15 56.59
CA MET A 1 14.12 -12.44 56.09
C MET A 1 14.23 -12.88 54.64
N PRO A 2 13.94 -14.15 54.28
CA PRO A 2 13.91 -14.58 52.89
C PRO A 2 12.77 -13.87 52.14
N SER A 3 13.06 -13.29 50.97
CA SER A 3 12.06 -12.62 50.14
C SER A 3 11.00 -13.62 49.67
N PRO A 4 9.70 -13.24 49.62
CA PRO A 4 8.64 -14.10 49.09
C PRO A 4 8.99 -14.57 47.67
N ARG A 5 8.81 -15.88 47.40
CA ARG A 5 8.99 -16.43 46.05
C ARG A 5 7.85 -15.90 45.18
N LYS A 6 8.19 -15.32 44.04
CA LYS A 6 7.22 -14.83 43.05
C LYS A 6 6.30 -15.96 42.58
N SER A 7 5.04 -15.63 42.30
CA SER A 7 4.09 -16.60 41.76
C SER A 7 4.47 -17.00 40.32
N ALA A 8 3.95 -18.12 39.83
CA ALA A 8 4.19 -18.55 38.44
C ALA A 8 3.69 -17.51 37.42
N GLU A 9 2.54 -16.88 37.71
CA GLU A 9 1.95 -15.82 36.90
C GLU A 9 2.84 -14.57 36.88
N GLU A 10 3.38 -14.16 38.02
CA GLU A 10 4.33 -13.04 38.09
C GLU A 10 5.62 -13.33 37.32
N ILE A 11 6.12 -14.57 37.35
CA ILE A 11 7.30 -14.97 36.58
C ILE A 11 7.00 -14.88 35.08
N GLN A 12 5.83 -15.34 34.65
CA GLN A 12 5.41 -15.31 33.26
C GLN A 12 5.23 -13.87 32.75
N ALA A 13 4.53 -13.03 33.51
CA ALA A 13 4.37 -11.60 33.19
C ALA A 13 5.72 -10.87 33.09
N ASN A 14 6.66 -11.17 34.01
CA ASN A 14 8.01 -10.61 33.95
C ASN A 14 8.78 -11.05 32.69
N LYS A 15 8.61 -12.30 32.26
CA LYS A 15 9.22 -12.80 31.01
C LYS A 15 8.64 -12.09 29.79
N GLU A 16 7.33 -11.90 29.75
CA GLU A 16 6.65 -11.20 28.66
C GLU A 16 7.11 -9.75 28.55
N LEU A 17 7.20 -9.03 29.68
CA LEU A 17 7.75 -7.68 29.72
C LEU A 17 9.21 -7.63 29.26
N ALA A 18 10.04 -8.59 29.68
CA ALA A 18 11.43 -8.68 29.24
C ALA A 18 11.53 -8.94 27.73
N ASN A 19 10.67 -9.80 27.19
CA ASN A 19 10.60 -10.11 25.77
C ASN A 19 10.11 -8.92 24.94
N GLN A 20 9.05 -8.23 25.37
CA GLN A 20 8.57 -7.00 24.74
C GLN A 20 9.66 -5.92 24.75
N LYS A 21 10.34 -5.71 25.87
CA LYS A 21 11.47 -4.76 25.96
C LYS A 21 12.59 -5.10 24.98
N ARG A 22 12.96 -6.39 24.87
CA ARG A 22 13.98 -6.84 23.91
C ARG A 22 13.51 -6.65 22.46
N LYS A 23 12.25 -6.99 22.17
CA LYS A 23 11.62 -6.81 20.85
C LYS A 23 11.64 -5.34 20.44
N LEU A 24 11.17 -4.46 21.33
CA LEU A 24 11.16 -3.02 21.07
C LEU A 24 12.56 -2.48 20.79
N ARG A 25 13.58 -2.81 21.61
CA ARG A 25 14.96 -2.36 21.35
C ARG A 25 15.48 -2.79 19.99
N ARG A 26 15.18 -4.02 19.56
CA ARG A 26 15.58 -4.53 18.26
C ARG A 26 14.92 -3.74 17.12
N LEU A 27 13.61 -3.54 17.21
CA LEU A 27 12.85 -2.79 16.19
C LEU A 27 13.26 -1.31 16.17
N TRP A 28 13.54 -0.71 17.33
CA TRP A 28 13.86 0.70 17.44
C TRP A 28 15.19 1.07 16.78
N SER A 29 16.21 0.21 16.91
CA SER A 29 17.57 0.52 16.45
C SER A 29 17.90 0.05 15.04
N TYR A 30 17.25 -1.01 14.55
CA TYR A 30 17.71 -1.74 13.34
C TYR A 30 16.61 -2.02 12.32
N SER A 31 15.45 -1.37 12.42
CA SER A 31 14.38 -1.61 11.46
C SER A 31 14.27 -0.46 10.46
N ASP A 32 14.19 -0.85 9.19
CA ASP A 32 13.73 -0.01 8.08
C ASP A 32 12.21 0.23 8.14
N LEU A 33 11.56 -0.29 9.19
CA LEU A 33 10.14 -0.11 9.42
C LEU A 33 9.84 1.35 9.75
N SER A 34 8.75 1.87 9.22
CA SER A 34 8.15 3.09 9.70
C SER A 34 7.77 2.99 11.18
N PHE A 35 7.55 4.13 11.83
CA PHE A 35 7.03 4.19 13.18
C PHE A 35 5.65 3.54 13.30
N GLY A 36 4.81 3.66 12.27
CA GLY A 36 3.51 2.99 12.19
C GLY A 36 3.62 1.46 12.26
N GLU A 37 4.50 0.87 11.46
CA GLU A 37 4.72 -0.59 11.46
C GLU A 37 5.27 -1.08 12.80
N VAL A 38 6.11 -0.29 13.48
CA VAL A 38 6.59 -0.65 14.83
C VAL A 38 5.45 -0.61 15.86
N CYS A 39 4.50 0.33 15.74
CA CYS A 39 3.31 0.36 16.58
C CYS A 39 2.46 -0.90 16.40
N GLU A 40 2.22 -1.30 15.15
CA GLU A 40 1.49 -2.52 14.81
C GLU A 40 2.19 -3.78 15.32
N GLU A 41 3.50 -3.88 15.10
CA GLU A 41 4.31 -5.06 15.49
C GLU A 41 4.41 -5.23 17.02
N ILE A 42 4.36 -4.13 17.78
CA ILE A 42 4.33 -4.15 19.25
C ILE A 42 2.90 -4.28 19.79
N GLY A 43 1.88 -3.90 19.02
CA GLY A 43 0.49 -3.87 19.45
C GLY A 43 0.19 -2.72 20.41
N MET A 44 0.85 -1.58 20.24
CA MET A 44 0.66 -0.38 21.05
C MET A 44 0.31 0.82 20.17
N ASP A 45 -0.45 1.76 20.70
CA ASP A 45 -0.66 3.05 20.04
C ASP A 45 0.63 3.89 20.07
N ALA A 46 0.67 4.89 19.19
CA ALA A 46 1.81 5.79 19.03
C ALA A 46 2.23 6.48 20.35
N ALA A 47 1.26 6.96 21.14
CA ALA A 47 1.56 7.72 22.35
C ALA A 47 2.12 6.79 23.44
N SER A 48 1.51 5.63 23.63
CA SER A 48 2.00 4.60 24.56
C SER A 48 3.37 4.09 24.17
N LEU A 49 3.63 3.87 22.88
CA LEU A 49 4.93 3.41 22.41
C LEU A 49 6.04 4.44 22.68
N ILE A 50 5.77 5.73 22.46
CA ILE A 50 6.73 6.82 22.77
C ILE A 50 6.99 6.89 24.28
N ALA A 51 5.94 6.85 25.10
CA ALA A 51 6.08 6.87 26.56
C ALA A 51 6.88 5.66 27.06
N TYR A 52 6.59 4.47 26.50
CA TYR A 52 7.29 3.26 26.85
C TYR A 52 8.76 3.30 26.42
N ALA A 53 9.06 3.76 25.19
CA ALA A 53 10.42 3.96 24.69
C ALA A 53 11.23 4.90 25.60
N LYS A 54 10.64 6.02 26.02
CA LYS A 54 11.24 6.96 26.97
C LYS A 54 11.49 6.31 28.33
N SER A 55 10.53 5.52 28.84
CA SER A 55 10.68 4.82 30.13
C SER A 55 11.86 3.85 30.16
N ILE A 56 12.22 3.25 29.01
CA ILE A 56 13.36 2.34 28.88
C ILE A 56 14.65 3.03 28.40
N GLY A 57 14.65 4.35 28.28
CA GLY A 57 15.81 5.16 27.92
C GLY A 57 16.22 5.03 26.45
N LEU A 58 15.28 4.79 25.55
CA LEU A 58 15.55 4.89 24.11
C LEU A 58 15.56 6.36 23.69
N GLN A 59 16.45 6.68 22.75
CA GLN A 59 16.52 8.00 22.11
C GLN A 59 15.31 8.22 21.20
N ASP A 60 15.02 9.48 20.90
CA ASP A 60 14.01 9.83 19.89
C ASP A 60 14.40 9.21 18.54
N ARG A 61 13.41 8.58 17.91
CA ARG A 61 13.62 7.86 16.66
C ARG A 61 13.63 8.83 15.49
N VAL A 62 14.58 8.66 14.59
CA VAL A 62 14.58 9.32 13.29
C VAL A 62 13.89 8.39 12.29
N GLU A 63 12.84 8.87 11.65
CA GLU A 63 12.11 8.11 10.64
C GLU A 63 13.04 7.78 9.46
N PRO A 64 13.10 6.53 8.98
CA PRO A 64 13.87 6.21 7.79
C PRO A 64 13.32 7.00 6.60
N LEU A 65 14.22 7.51 5.77
CA LEU A 65 13.86 8.21 4.54
C LEU A 65 13.32 7.19 3.53
N VAL A 66 12.00 7.12 3.40
CA VAL A 66 11.35 6.26 2.39
C VAL A 66 11.36 6.98 1.05
N PHE A 67 11.95 6.33 0.04
CA PHE A 67 11.86 6.80 -1.33
C PHE A 67 10.49 6.46 -1.92
N ILE A 68 9.69 7.49 -2.21
CA ILE A 68 8.41 7.35 -2.91
C ILE A 68 8.62 7.87 -4.34
N PRO A 69 8.69 7.00 -5.36
CA PRO A 69 8.92 7.45 -6.72
C PRO A 69 7.74 8.27 -7.25
N THR A 70 8.03 9.31 -8.04
CA THR A 70 6.99 10.09 -8.70
C THR A 70 6.32 9.28 -9.81
N PRO A 71 5.08 9.62 -10.20
CA PRO A 71 4.43 8.99 -11.35
C PRO A 71 5.27 9.06 -12.64
N GLU A 72 6.04 10.13 -12.85
CA GLU A 72 6.94 10.20 -14.01
C GLU A 72 8.09 9.20 -13.91
N GLN A 73 8.74 9.08 -12.75
CA GLN A 73 9.81 8.11 -12.52
C GLN A 73 9.32 6.68 -12.75
N ILE A 74 8.11 6.36 -12.29
CA ILE A 74 7.47 5.07 -12.54
C ILE A 74 7.26 4.84 -14.04
N ARG A 75 6.78 5.85 -14.77
CA ARG A 75 6.57 5.73 -16.23
C ARG A 75 7.87 5.50 -16.99
N VAL A 76 8.93 6.21 -16.63
CA VAL A 76 10.26 6.07 -17.24
C VAL A 76 10.82 4.68 -16.95
N ALA A 77 10.86 4.25 -15.69
CA ALA A 77 11.34 2.92 -15.32
C ALA A 77 10.53 1.81 -16.03
N ALA A 78 9.21 1.96 -16.12
CA ALA A 78 8.37 1.01 -16.85
C ALA A 78 8.66 0.99 -18.36
N ALA A 79 9.02 2.13 -18.96
CA ALA A 79 9.41 2.20 -20.37
C ALA A 79 10.77 1.53 -20.62
N GLU A 80 11.75 1.75 -19.74
CA GLU A 80 13.06 1.11 -19.80
C GLU A 80 12.95 -0.42 -19.71
N ILE A 81 12.13 -0.91 -18.78
CA ILE A 81 11.85 -2.35 -18.65
C ILE A 81 11.25 -2.90 -19.96
N ARG A 82 10.27 -2.20 -20.55
CA ARG A 82 9.65 -2.62 -21.82
C ARG A 82 10.62 -2.59 -23.00
N ALA A 83 11.57 -1.65 -23.01
CA ALA A 83 12.58 -1.56 -24.05
C ALA A 83 13.54 -2.76 -24.00
N GLY A 84 13.76 -3.35 -22.82
CA GLY A 84 14.59 -4.54 -22.64
C GLY A 84 13.91 -5.88 -22.94
N TRP A 85 12.62 -5.90 -23.29
CA TRP A 85 11.91 -7.16 -23.57
C TRP A 85 12.35 -7.79 -24.89
N THR A 86 12.54 -9.11 -24.85
CA THR A 86 12.65 -9.94 -26.05
C THR A 86 11.33 -10.01 -26.81
N GLU A 87 11.38 -10.40 -28.08
CA GLU A 87 10.19 -10.60 -28.92
C GLU A 87 9.20 -11.58 -28.27
N ALA A 88 9.71 -12.71 -27.76
CA ALA A 88 8.90 -13.73 -27.10
C ALA A 88 8.21 -13.23 -25.82
N GLU A 89 8.89 -12.42 -25.00
CA GLU A 89 8.29 -11.83 -23.80
C GLU A 89 7.19 -10.81 -24.13
N ARG A 90 7.40 -10.04 -25.21
CA ARG A 90 6.41 -9.08 -25.71
C ARG A 90 5.16 -9.82 -26.20
N GLU A 91 5.33 -10.88 -26.98
CA GLU A 91 4.24 -11.72 -27.48
C GLU A 91 3.47 -12.40 -26.34
N CYS A 92 4.15 -13.02 -25.37
CA CYS A 92 3.51 -13.67 -24.23
C CYS A 92 2.61 -12.71 -23.43
N ARG A 93 3.04 -11.46 -23.23
CA ARG A 93 2.25 -10.47 -22.48
C ARG A 93 1.10 -9.87 -23.28
N LEU A 94 1.24 -9.73 -24.59
CA LEU A 94 0.14 -9.31 -25.47
C LEU A 94 -0.89 -10.43 -25.65
N GLY A 95 -0.44 -11.69 -25.71
CA GLY A 95 -1.28 -12.88 -25.85
C GLY A 95 -2.13 -13.18 -24.62
N ALA A 96 -1.64 -12.88 -23.40
CA ALA A 96 -2.40 -13.09 -22.16
C ALA A 96 -3.69 -12.25 -22.06
N GLY A 97 -3.75 -11.09 -22.73
CA GLY A 97 -4.96 -10.25 -22.79
C GLY A 97 -6.07 -10.81 -23.69
N VAL A 98 -5.75 -11.69 -24.63
CA VAL A 98 -6.72 -12.27 -25.58
C VAL A 98 -7.54 -13.38 -24.90
N PHE A 99 -6.94 -14.18 -24.02
CA PHE A 99 -7.63 -15.27 -23.33
C PHE A 99 -8.56 -14.81 -22.19
N ALA A 100 -8.25 -13.70 -21.51
CA ALA A 100 -9.11 -13.18 -20.44
C ALA A 100 -10.50 -12.72 -20.93
N ARG A 101 -10.62 -12.32 -22.21
CA ARG A 101 -11.90 -11.94 -22.83
C ARG A 101 -12.74 -13.11 -23.33
N MET A 102 -12.15 -14.28 -23.57
CA MET A 102 -12.88 -15.44 -24.11
C MET A 102 -13.64 -16.24 -23.03
N ASN A 103 -13.27 -16.11 -21.75
CA ASN A 103 -13.93 -16.85 -20.66
C ASN A 103 -15.23 -16.21 -20.15
N ASN A 104 -15.62 -15.03 -20.65
CA ASN A 104 -16.89 -14.38 -20.28
C ASN A 104 -18.04 -14.71 -21.25
N ALA A 105 -17.83 -15.63 -22.20
CA ALA A 105 -18.83 -16.04 -23.19
C ALA A 105 -19.56 -17.35 -22.82
N THR A 106 -19.35 -17.88 -21.61
CA THR A 106 -19.97 -19.13 -21.14
C THR A 106 -20.69 -18.95 -19.82
N GLU A 107 -21.62 -18.00 -19.74
CA GLU A 107 -22.67 -18.05 -18.71
C GLU A 107 -24.01 -18.39 -19.36
N PRO A 108 -24.77 -19.36 -18.82
CA PRO A 108 -26.12 -19.63 -19.28
C PRO A 108 -27.02 -18.44 -18.91
N HIS A 109 -27.62 -17.90 -19.97
CA HIS A 109 -28.78 -17.03 -20.01
C HIS A 109 -29.72 -17.17 -18.79
N ASN A 110 -29.64 -16.22 -17.87
CA ASN A 110 -30.78 -15.79 -17.09
C ASN A 110 -31.07 -14.35 -17.51
N ASP A 111 -32.06 -14.20 -18.39
CA ASP A 111 -32.76 -12.94 -18.57
C ASP A 111 -33.37 -12.54 -17.23
N ASP A 112 -32.85 -11.48 -16.62
CA ASP A 112 -33.71 -10.53 -15.92
C ASP A 112 -33.02 -9.15 -15.81
N SER A 113 -33.36 -8.32 -16.79
CA SER A 113 -33.57 -6.87 -16.64
C SER A 113 -32.43 -5.99 -16.11
N ARG A 114 -31.70 -5.37 -17.06
CA ARG A 114 -31.51 -3.90 -17.06
C ARG A 114 -31.15 -3.42 -18.46
N THR A 115 -32.20 -3.18 -19.22
CA THR A 115 -32.20 -2.45 -20.49
C THR A 115 -32.00 -0.94 -20.28
N ALA A 116 -31.43 -0.33 -21.32
CA ALA A 116 -31.43 1.10 -21.68
C ALA A 116 -30.43 2.01 -20.92
N SER A 117 -29.63 2.86 -21.57
CA SER A 117 -29.57 3.29 -22.97
C SER A 117 -28.26 4.05 -23.18
N CYS A 118 -27.48 3.68 -24.19
CA CYS A 118 -26.46 4.55 -24.78
C CYS A 118 -26.67 4.60 -26.29
N ASP A 119 -27.86 5.05 -26.68
CA ASP A 119 -28.14 5.46 -28.06
C ASP A 119 -28.43 6.96 -28.10
N GLY A 120 -27.63 7.68 -28.89
CA GLY A 120 -27.64 9.15 -28.88
C GLY A 120 -26.69 9.82 -29.86
N ARG A 121 -26.46 9.24 -31.04
CA ARG A 121 -25.93 10.01 -32.19
C ARG A 121 -26.94 11.09 -32.58
N LYS A 122 -26.59 12.37 -32.43
CA LYS A 122 -27.09 13.50 -33.26
C LYS A 122 -25.92 14.44 -33.55
N ARG A 123 -25.25 14.29 -34.71
CA ARG A 123 -25.37 15.19 -35.88
C ARG A 123 -25.79 16.63 -35.54
N GLY A 124 -24.79 17.52 -35.64
CA GLY A 124 -24.86 18.83 -36.30
C GLY A 124 -25.85 19.86 -35.78
N GLN A 125 -25.33 20.86 -35.07
CA GLN A 125 -25.72 22.26 -35.28
C GLN A 125 -24.48 23.16 -35.15
N THR A 126 -24.15 23.79 -36.28
CA THR A 126 -23.37 25.03 -36.42
C THR A 126 -24.05 26.18 -35.69
N PHE A 127 -23.30 27.12 -35.08
CA PHE A 127 -23.67 28.54 -34.86
C PHE A 127 -22.47 29.33 -34.29
N PRO A 128 -22.42 30.68 -34.37
CA PRO A 128 -21.53 31.34 -35.33
C PRO A 128 -20.45 32.25 -34.71
N GLU A 129 -19.48 32.60 -35.56
CA GLU A 129 -18.92 33.94 -35.79
C GLU A 129 -18.52 34.78 -34.56
N ASN A 130 -17.25 34.66 -34.15
CA ASN A 130 -16.59 35.60 -33.27
C ASN A 130 -15.76 36.58 -34.12
N ARG A 131 -16.42 37.59 -34.72
CA ARG A 131 -15.73 38.71 -35.36
C ARG A 131 -15.43 39.80 -34.34
N ARG A 132 -14.12 40.00 -34.17
CA ARG A 132 -13.44 41.10 -33.51
C ARG A 132 -14.04 42.47 -33.86
N SER A 133 -14.18 43.32 -32.86
CA SER A 133 -14.21 44.78 -33.01
C SER A 133 -13.61 45.42 -31.76
N ARG A 134 -12.37 45.90 -31.92
CA ARG A 134 -11.70 46.95 -31.16
C ARG A 134 -10.43 47.30 -31.94
N ASP A 135 -10.60 48.13 -32.95
CA ASP A 135 -10.15 49.52 -33.01
C ASP A 135 -10.74 50.20 -34.26
#